data_AF-A0A814LPH0-F1
#
_entry.id   AF-A0A814LPH0-F1
#
_cell.length_a   1.000
_cell.length_b   1.000
_cell.length_c   1.000
_cell.angle_alpha   90.00
_cell.angle_beta   90.00
_cell.angle_gamma   90.00
#
_symmetry.space_group_name_H-M   'P 1'
#
loop_
_entity.id
_entity.type
_entity.pdbx_description
1 polymer ?
#
loop_
_entity_poly.entity_id
_entity_poly.type
_entity_poly.pdbx_seq_one_letter_code
_entity_poly.pdbx_strand_id
1 'polypeptide(L)'
;MNIYILFILFWDLCSFILCNKPCSREGSRIVRDYFTRALGPIYEKNHVAIPLECVFSPVRDIFYRQELNKMKLSKDKWLCKYCNKTFYSEYYLDMHFVNRHNDTLLKSEQSICLSDYCSIFRCDVLKRRKKSFKFLNPLTRNSRGTKRKPRKIINQQQLTVLRTHCTSLINQCIPENVNYDTRVKLQHQMHAEVCAYLTANKYFDLPTYRKPLVNFTVVFCLVIFIGMCLVGIGVVTHADWKLDENDEYQSEKHLSNESISAATALLSTTPTNGIIHSSKNTPLSIRQRVQFKPCEGECQHSHSHSHSHHHHNHEHI
;
A
#
# COMPACT_ATOMS: atom_id res chain seq x y z
N MET A 1 -42.96 -43.28 -17.20
CA MET A 1 -42.30 -42.41 -16.21
C MET A 1 -41.18 -43.19 -15.53
N ASN A 2 -39.89 -42.87 -15.62
CA ASN A 2 -39.17 -42.04 -16.58
C ASN A 2 -37.67 -42.34 -16.34
N ILE A 3 -37.09 -43.25 -17.12
CA ILE A 3 -35.63 -43.41 -17.19
C ILE A 3 -34.98 -42.05 -17.52
N TYR A 4 -35.66 -41.23 -18.32
CA TYR A 4 -35.29 -39.82 -18.55
C TYR A 4 -35.23 -38.95 -17.28
N ILE A 5 -36.15 -39.13 -16.32
CA ILE A 5 -36.11 -38.39 -15.04
C ILE A 5 -34.95 -38.89 -14.18
N LEU A 6 -34.68 -40.20 -14.17
CA LEU A 6 -33.51 -40.76 -13.49
C LEU A 6 -32.19 -40.29 -14.12
N PHE A 7 -32.11 -40.16 -15.46
CA PHE A 7 -30.95 -39.59 -16.15
C PHE A 7 -30.79 -38.09 -15.90
N ILE A 8 -31.87 -37.31 -15.85
CA ILE A 8 -31.83 -35.88 -15.51
C ILE A 8 -31.42 -35.71 -14.05
N LEU A 9 -32.02 -36.44 -13.11
CA LEU A 9 -31.63 -36.39 -11.70
C LEU A 9 -30.21 -36.89 -11.48
N PHE A 10 -29.75 -37.91 -12.21
CA PHE A 10 -28.37 -38.39 -12.13
C PHE A 10 -27.38 -37.41 -12.77
N TRP A 11 -27.77 -36.71 -13.84
CA TRP A 11 -26.98 -35.62 -14.44
C TRP A 11 -26.91 -34.39 -13.53
N ASP A 12 -28.01 -34.05 -12.86
CA ASP A 12 -28.09 -32.97 -11.88
C ASP A 12 -27.34 -33.32 -10.59
N LEU A 13 -27.43 -34.56 -10.12
CA LEU A 13 -26.63 -35.10 -9.00
C LEU A 13 -25.15 -35.17 -9.36
N CYS A 14 -24.77 -35.57 -10.58
CA CYS A 14 -23.38 -35.54 -11.04
C CYS A 14 -22.87 -34.10 -11.15
N SER A 15 -23.69 -33.17 -11.65
CA SER A 15 -23.38 -31.74 -11.70
C SER A 15 -23.16 -31.15 -10.30
N PHE A 16 -23.97 -31.58 -9.31
CA PHE A 16 -23.81 -31.21 -7.91
C PHE A 16 -22.57 -31.85 -7.25
N ILE A 17 -22.26 -33.11 -7.55
CA ILE A 17 -21.17 -33.86 -6.90
C ILE A 17 -19.79 -33.52 -7.51
N LEU A 18 -19.69 -33.18 -8.80
CA LEU A 18 -18.42 -32.81 -9.45
C LEU A 18 -17.94 -31.39 -9.14
N CYS A 19 -18.77 -30.51 -8.56
CA CYS A 19 -18.45 -29.08 -8.42
C CYS A 19 -17.97 -28.65 -7.01
N ASN A 20 -18.01 -29.51 -5.99
CA ASN A 20 -17.68 -29.06 -4.63
C ASN A 20 -16.19 -29.22 -4.29
N LYS A 21 -15.31 -28.66 -5.14
CA LYS A 21 -13.92 -28.42 -4.72
C LYS A 21 -13.95 -27.23 -3.76
N PRO A 22 -13.45 -27.37 -2.52
CA PRO A 22 -13.41 -26.24 -1.60
C PRO A 22 -12.55 -25.12 -2.19
N CYS A 23 -13.12 -23.91 -2.28
CA CYS A 23 -12.41 -22.79 -2.88
C CYS A 23 -11.09 -22.51 -2.16
N SER A 24 -9.98 -22.55 -2.89
CA SER A 24 -8.66 -22.36 -2.29
C SER A 24 -8.38 -20.88 -2.05
N ARG A 25 -8.34 -20.46 -0.79
CA ARG A 25 -8.00 -19.07 -0.41
C ARG A 25 -6.61 -18.65 -0.91
N GLU A 26 -5.60 -19.50 -0.74
CA GLU A 26 -4.24 -19.20 -1.22
C GLU A 26 -4.20 -19.09 -2.75
N GLY A 27 -4.91 -19.97 -3.47
CA GLY A 27 -5.03 -19.89 -4.93
C GLY A 27 -5.69 -18.60 -5.38
N SER A 28 -6.82 -18.25 -4.77
CA SER A 28 -7.55 -17.01 -5.03
C SER A 28 -6.70 -15.77 -4.77
N ARG A 29 -5.89 -15.78 -3.70
CA ARG A 29 -4.93 -14.71 -3.41
C ARG A 29 -3.89 -14.56 -4.51
N ILE A 30 -3.41 -15.65 -5.10
CA ILE A 30 -2.42 -15.60 -6.18
C ILE A 30 -3.03 -15.03 -7.45
N VAL A 31 -4.22 -15.49 -7.82
CA VAL A 31 -4.93 -14.98 -9.01
C VAL A 31 -5.23 -13.50 -8.86
N ARG A 32 -5.80 -13.08 -7.73
CA ARG A 32 -6.05 -11.66 -7.42
C ARG A 32 -4.77 -10.83 -7.50
N ASP A 33 -3.72 -11.28 -6.82
CA ASP A 33 -2.44 -10.58 -6.78
C ASP A 33 -1.79 -10.47 -8.15
N TYR A 34 -1.91 -11.51 -8.98
CA TYR A 34 -1.45 -11.48 -10.37
C TYR A 34 -2.28 -10.49 -11.18
N PHE A 35 -3.61 -10.59 -11.13
CA PHE A 35 -4.53 -9.76 -11.89
C PHE A 35 -4.28 -8.27 -11.58
N THR A 36 -4.27 -7.89 -10.30
CA THR A 36 -4.02 -6.50 -9.88
C THR A 36 -2.65 -5.99 -10.34
N ARG A 37 -1.61 -6.82 -10.28
CA ARG A 37 -0.24 -6.39 -10.61
C ARG A 37 0.06 -6.38 -12.10
N ALA A 38 -0.43 -7.36 -12.85
CA ALA A 38 -0.14 -7.51 -14.27
C ALA A 38 -1.16 -6.74 -15.12
N LEU A 39 -2.44 -6.83 -14.77
CA LEU A 39 -3.53 -6.27 -15.57
C LEU A 39 -4.02 -4.92 -15.06
N GLY A 40 -3.95 -4.65 -13.76
CA GLY A 40 -4.29 -3.33 -13.19
C GLY A 40 -3.63 -2.15 -13.94
N PRO A 41 -2.30 -2.15 -14.17
CA PRO A 41 -1.64 -1.07 -14.91
C PRO A 41 -2.09 -0.94 -16.37
N ILE A 42 -2.61 -2.01 -16.98
CA ILE A 42 -3.14 -1.98 -18.35
C ILE A 42 -4.48 -1.22 -18.37
N TYR A 43 -5.37 -1.50 -17.41
CA TYR A 43 -6.63 -0.78 -17.25
C TYR A 43 -6.39 0.70 -16.96
N GLU A 44 -5.50 1.01 -16.02
CA GLU A 44 -5.13 2.39 -15.66
C GLU A 44 -4.54 3.15 -16.85
N LYS A 45 -3.57 2.57 -17.56
CA LYS A 45 -2.90 3.21 -18.70
C LYS A 45 -3.85 3.54 -19.85
N ASN A 46 -4.88 2.72 -20.06
CA ASN A 46 -5.86 2.93 -21.11
C ASN A 46 -7.09 3.71 -20.61
N HIS A 47 -7.13 4.14 -19.34
CA HIS A 47 -8.25 4.85 -18.71
C HIS A 47 -9.58 4.08 -18.76
N VAL A 48 -9.52 2.75 -18.58
CA VAL A 48 -10.68 1.87 -18.63
C VAL A 48 -10.89 1.20 -17.27
N ALA A 49 -12.11 1.20 -16.77
CA ALA A 49 -12.47 0.46 -15.56
C ALA A 49 -12.66 -1.04 -15.84
N ILE A 50 -12.44 -1.87 -14.82
CA ILE A 50 -12.73 -3.30 -14.91
C ILE A 50 -14.26 -3.48 -14.96
N PRO A 51 -14.83 -4.16 -15.96
CA PRO A 51 -16.28 -4.32 -16.07
C PRO A 51 -16.80 -5.23 -14.95
N LEU A 52 -18.04 -5.01 -14.51
CA LEU A 52 -18.66 -5.80 -13.43
C LEU A 52 -18.84 -7.26 -13.83
N GLU A 53 -19.03 -7.49 -15.12
CA GLU A 53 -19.20 -8.79 -15.76
C GLU A 53 -17.89 -9.59 -15.77
N CYS A 54 -16.72 -8.93 -15.64
CA CYS A 54 -15.44 -9.61 -15.62
C CYS A 54 -15.35 -10.57 -14.42
N VAL A 55 -14.94 -11.81 -14.71
CA VAL A 55 -14.80 -12.87 -13.70
C VAL A 55 -13.77 -12.55 -12.61
N PHE A 56 -12.82 -11.65 -12.90
CA PHE A 56 -11.78 -11.20 -11.98
C PHE A 56 -12.13 -9.91 -11.26
N SER A 57 -13.36 -9.40 -11.44
CA SER A 57 -13.80 -8.19 -10.76
C SER A 57 -13.77 -8.38 -9.24
N PRO A 58 -13.21 -7.42 -8.47
CA PRO A 58 -13.14 -7.51 -7.01
C PRO A 58 -14.49 -7.73 -6.33
N VAL A 59 -15.57 -7.22 -6.92
CA VAL A 59 -16.94 -7.35 -6.39
C VAL A 59 -17.47 -8.78 -6.45
N ARG A 60 -16.89 -9.64 -7.29
CA ARG A 60 -17.32 -11.04 -7.47
C ARG A 60 -16.47 -12.01 -6.66
N ASP A 61 -15.30 -11.61 -6.21
CA ASP A 61 -14.37 -12.50 -5.51
C ASP A 61 -14.84 -12.84 -4.08
N ILE A 62 -15.07 -14.14 -3.83
CA ILE A 62 -15.67 -14.63 -2.58
C ILE A 62 -14.89 -14.22 -1.31
N PHE A 63 -13.57 -14.03 -1.43
CA PHE A 63 -12.69 -13.72 -0.30
C PHE A 63 -12.34 -12.23 -0.22
N TYR A 64 -12.82 -11.39 -1.15
CA TYR A 64 -12.40 -10.00 -1.29
C TYR A 64 -12.54 -9.21 0.04
N ARG A 65 -13.73 -9.26 0.66
CA ARG A 65 -14.00 -8.56 1.93
C ARG A 65 -13.08 -9.02 3.06
N GLN A 66 -12.84 -10.32 3.18
CA GLN A 66 -11.96 -10.86 4.23
C GLN A 66 -10.49 -10.46 4.01
N GLU A 67 -10.02 -10.41 2.76
CA GLU A 67 -8.65 -10.01 2.45
C GLU A 67 -8.42 -8.51 2.72
N LEU A 68 -9.42 -7.64 2.49
CA LEU A 68 -9.38 -6.21 2.88
C LEU A 68 -9.33 -6.00 4.41
N ASN A 69 -9.88 -6.95 5.16
CA ASN A 69 -9.94 -6.94 6.62
C ASN A 69 -8.73 -7.60 7.29
N LYS A 70 -7.67 -7.87 6.52
CA LYS A 70 -6.35 -8.17 7.08
C LYS A 70 -5.55 -6.89 7.24
N MET A 71 -4.80 -6.80 8.32
CA MET A 71 -3.76 -5.78 8.48
C MET A 71 -2.47 -6.45 8.93
N LYS A 72 -1.38 -6.19 8.21
CA LYS A 72 -0.05 -6.65 8.61
C LYS A 72 0.58 -5.59 9.51
N LEU A 73 0.77 -5.91 10.78
CA LEU A 73 1.38 -4.99 11.76
C LEU A 73 2.90 -5.08 11.77
N SER A 74 3.45 -6.29 11.58
CA SER A 74 4.90 -6.54 11.51
C SER A 74 5.19 -7.79 10.67
N LYS A 75 6.46 -8.20 10.57
CA LYS A 75 6.89 -9.40 9.84
C LYS A 75 6.08 -10.63 10.23
N ASP A 76 5.89 -10.82 11.53
CA ASP A 76 5.25 -11.98 12.16
C ASP A 76 4.04 -11.57 13.00
N LYS A 77 3.34 -10.49 12.62
CA LYS A 77 2.13 -10.04 13.31
C LYS A 77 1.08 -9.54 12.34
N TRP A 78 -0.11 -10.13 12.43
CA TRP A 78 -1.29 -9.86 11.62
C TRP A 78 -2.46 -9.52 12.53
N LEU A 79 -3.37 -8.69 12.07
CA LEU A 79 -4.56 -8.24 12.77
C LEU A 79 -5.81 -8.50 11.92
N CYS A 80 -6.83 -9.06 12.55
CA CYS A 80 -8.18 -9.14 12.01
C CYS A 80 -8.92 -7.82 12.26
N LYS A 81 -9.29 -7.08 11.22
CA LYS A 81 -10.03 -5.81 11.37
C LYS A 81 -11.48 -5.97 11.81
N TYR A 82 -12.08 -7.16 11.68
CA TYR A 82 -13.45 -7.39 12.15
C TYR A 82 -13.58 -7.47 13.68
N CYS A 83 -12.55 -7.95 14.37
CA CYS A 83 -12.61 -8.17 15.83
C CYS A 83 -11.32 -7.79 16.58
N ASN A 84 -10.38 -7.15 15.91
CA ASN A 84 -9.10 -6.66 16.44
C ASN A 84 -8.20 -7.71 17.11
N LYS A 85 -8.42 -9.01 16.86
CA LYS A 85 -7.52 -10.08 17.32
C LYS A 85 -6.26 -10.13 16.48
N THR A 86 -5.12 -10.33 17.14
CA THR A 86 -3.81 -10.46 16.49
C THR A 86 -3.36 -11.91 16.38
N PHE A 87 -2.65 -12.23 15.30
CA PHE A 87 -2.13 -13.56 14.98
C PHE A 87 -0.67 -13.44 14.56
N TYR A 88 0.13 -14.46 14.84
CA TYR A 88 1.57 -14.45 14.52
C TYR A 88 1.88 -14.79 13.05
N SER A 89 0.90 -15.29 12.30
CA SER A 89 1.06 -15.53 10.86
C SER A 89 -0.25 -15.33 10.11
N GLU A 90 -0.14 -15.06 8.81
CA GLU A 90 -1.31 -14.92 7.93
C GLU A 90 -2.15 -16.21 7.89
N TYR A 91 -1.50 -17.37 8.03
CA TYR A 91 -2.17 -18.66 8.03
C TYR A 91 -3.16 -18.81 9.19
N TYR A 92 -2.77 -18.39 10.40
CA TYR A 92 -3.68 -18.45 11.56
C TYR A 92 -4.81 -17.43 11.46
N LEU A 93 -4.55 -16.26 10.86
CA LEU A 93 -5.61 -15.31 10.54
C LEU A 93 -6.59 -15.87 9.50
N ASP A 94 -6.10 -16.56 8.47
CA ASP A 94 -6.94 -17.23 7.47
C ASP A 94 -7.83 -18.32 8.12
N MET A 95 -7.27 -19.13 9.02
CA MET A 95 -8.05 -20.11 9.79
C MET A 95 -9.08 -19.44 10.70
N HIS A 96 -8.72 -18.33 11.35
CA HIS A 96 -9.65 -17.55 12.16
C HIS A 96 -10.83 -17.04 11.32
N PHE A 97 -10.60 -16.58 10.09
CA PHE A 97 -11.71 -16.17 9.21
C PHE A 97 -12.66 -17.33 8.88
N VAL A 98 -12.12 -18.52 8.62
CA VAL A 98 -12.95 -19.72 8.36
C VAL A 98 -13.79 -20.08 9.59
N ASN A 99 -13.23 -19.97 10.79
CA ASN A 99 -13.90 -20.44 12.01
C ASN A 99 -14.82 -19.40 12.65
N ARG A 100 -14.52 -18.10 12.50
CA ARG A 100 -15.19 -17.01 13.25
C ARG A 100 -15.85 -15.94 12.40
N HIS A 101 -15.49 -15.84 11.11
CA HIS A 101 -16.02 -14.82 10.21
C HIS A 101 -16.47 -15.44 8.87
N ASN A 102 -16.95 -16.68 8.88
CA ASN A 102 -17.41 -17.39 7.69
C ASN A 102 -18.64 -16.72 7.04
N ASP A 103 -19.42 -16.03 7.85
CA ASP A 103 -20.55 -15.17 7.47
C ASP A 103 -20.13 -13.99 6.58
N THR A 104 -18.89 -13.52 6.70
CA THR A 104 -18.37 -12.38 5.91
C THR A 104 -17.95 -12.74 4.48
N LEU A 105 -18.05 -14.02 4.09
CA LEU A 105 -17.86 -14.44 2.70
C LEU A 105 -18.97 -13.84 1.83
N LEU A 106 -18.62 -13.48 0.60
CA LEU A 106 -19.62 -13.10 -0.38
C LEU A 106 -20.39 -14.37 -0.82
N LYS A 107 -21.68 -14.43 -0.49
CA LYS A 107 -22.58 -15.55 -0.80
C LYS A 107 -23.65 -15.15 -1.81
N SER A 108 -23.25 -14.53 -2.92
CA SER A 108 -24.16 -14.22 -4.03
C SER A 108 -24.03 -15.24 -5.15
N GLU A 109 -25.06 -15.38 -5.98
CA GLU A 109 -25.03 -16.23 -7.18
C GLU A 109 -23.93 -15.82 -8.17
N GLN A 110 -23.54 -14.54 -8.14
CA GLN A 110 -22.50 -13.99 -9.00
C GLN A 110 -21.09 -14.10 -8.40
N SER A 111 -20.97 -14.67 -7.19
CA SER A 111 -19.69 -14.82 -6.52
C SER A 111 -18.82 -15.89 -7.20
N ILE A 112 -17.53 -15.64 -7.27
CA ILE A 112 -16.55 -16.43 -8.01
C ILE A 112 -15.41 -16.84 -7.08
N CYS A 113 -15.09 -18.12 -7.14
CA CYS A 113 -13.85 -18.64 -6.60
C CYS A 113 -12.69 -18.39 -7.57
N LEU A 114 -11.88 -17.36 -7.31
CA LEU A 114 -10.74 -17.03 -8.17
C LEU A 114 -9.73 -18.19 -8.33
N SER A 115 -9.66 -19.12 -7.38
CA SER A 115 -8.76 -20.27 -7.51
C SER A 115 -9.09 -21.24 -8.64
N ASP A 116 -10.31 -21.18 -9.18
CA ASP A 116 -10.71 -22.02 -10.32
C ASP A 116 -9.91 -21.68 -11.58
N TYR A 117 -9.41 -20.45 -11.66
CA TYR A 117 -8.57 -19.95 -12.75
C TYR A 117 -7.06 -20.18 -12.51
N CYS A 118 -6.68 -20.95 -11.49
CA CYS A 118 -5.27 -21.20 -11.18
C CYS A 118 -4.51 -21.90 -12.31
N SER A 119 -5.19 -22.63 -13.20
CA SER A 119 -4.58 -23.25 -14.38
C SER A 119 -4.11 -22.19 -15.39
N ILE A 120 -4.89 -21.14 -15.60
CA ILE A 120 -4.57 -20.02 -16.50
C ILE A 120 -3.45 -19.15 -15.92
N PHE A 121 -3.55 -18.80 -14.64
CA PHE A 121 -2.55 -17.98 -13.96
C PHE A 121 -1.32 -18.77 -13.48
N ARG A 122 -1.31 -20.09 -13.66
CA ARG A 122 -0.19 -20.98 -13.28
C ARG A 122 0.17 -20.84 -11.80
N CYS A 123 -0.84 -20.91 -10.92
CA CYS A 123 -0.66 -20.77 -9.47
C CYS A 123 0.43 -21.70 -8.93
N ASP A 124 0.58 -22.89 -9.48
CA ASP A 124 1.58 -23.88 -9.08
C ASP A 124 3.03 -23.39 -9.29
N VAL A 125 3.26 -22.58 -10.34
CA VAL A 125 4.55 -21.93 -10.63
C VAL A 125 4.76 -20.75 -9.67
N LEU A 126 3.73 -19.93 -9.47
CA LEU A 126 3.79 -18.72 -8.66
C LEU A 126 3.97 -19.03 -7.15
N LYS A 127 3.31 -20.08 -6.63
CA LYS A 127 3.44 -20.54 -5.23
C LYS A 127 4.89 -20.87 -4.86
N ARG A 128 5.59 -21.60 -5.73
CA ARG A 128 6.96 -22.07 -5.47
C ARG A 128 7.95 -20.92 -5.30
N ARG A 129 7.69 -19.77 -5.92
CA ARG A 129 8.58 -18.59 -5.89
C ARG A 129 8.34 -17.68 -4.68
N LYS A 130 7.11 -17.57 -4.16
CA LYS A 130 6.85 -16.86 -2.88
C LYS A 130 7.68 -17.45 -1.72
N LYS A 131 7.93 -18.76 -1.73
CA LYS A 131 8.82 -19.44 -0.76
C LYS A 131 10.30 -19.10 -0.97
N SER A 132 10.74 -18.95 -2.22
CA SER A 132 12.14 -18.62 -2.56
C SER A 132 12.52 -17.17 -2.28
N PHE A 133 11.56 -16.23 -2.28
CA PHE A 133 11.81 -14.81 -1.98
C PHE A 133 12.10 -14.55 -0.49
N LYS A 134 11.71 -15.45 0.43
CA LYS A 134 12.10 -15.37 1.85
C LYS A 134 13.60 -15.67 2.09
N PHE A 135 14.30 -16.22 1.10
CA PHE A 135 15.70 -16.68 1.22
C PHE A 135 16.69 -15.96 0.29
N LEU A 136 16.28 -14.94 -0.46
CA LEU A 136 17.15 -14.23 -1.39
C LEU A 136 17.25 -12.74 -1.03
N ASN A 137 18.38 -12.36 -0.43
CA ASN A 137 18.81 -10.96 -0.37
C ASN A 137 19.07 -10.44 -1.80
N PRO A 138 18.69 -9.19 -2.14
CA PRO A 138 18.88 -8.64 -3.49
C PRO A 138 20.34 -8.42 -3.91
N LEU A 139 21.32 -8.59 -3.01
CA LEU A 139 22.73 -8.23 -3.24
C LEU A 139 23.66 -9.41 -3.52
N THR A 140 23.16 -10.65 -3.61
CA THR A 140 23.98 -11.80 -4.01
C THR A 140 23.43 -12.43 -5.29
N ARG A 141 23.50 -11.67 -6.39
CA ARG A 141 23.31 -12.23 -7.74
C ARG A 141 24.60 -12.92 -8.20
N ASN A 142 24.99 -13.95 -7.47
CA ASN A 142 25.97 -14.93 -7.91
C ASN A 142 25.14 -16.09 -8.43
N SER A 143 25.08 -16.24 -9.75
CA SER A 143 24.42 -17.35 -10.45
C SER A 143 25.11 -18.68 -10.12
N ARG A 144 24.96 -19.18 -8.89
CA ARG A 144 25.23 -20.59 -8.57
C ARG A 144 23.95 -21.36 -8.82
N GLY A 145 24.00 -22.18 -9.88
CA GLY A 145 22.91 -22.98 -10.39
C GLY A 145 22.21 -23.76 -9.28
N THR A 146 21.04 -23.27 -8.87
CA THR A 146 20.05 -24.16 -8.26
C THR A 146 19.65 -25.13 -9.36
N LYS A 147 20.05 -26.40 -9.23
CA LYS A 147 19.65 -27.50 -10.12
C LYS A 147 18.13 -27.42 -10.27
N ARG A 148 17.66 -26.90 -11.41
CA ARG A 148 16.23 -26.86 -11.74
C ARG A 148 15.80 -28.31 -11.82
N LYS A 149 14.87 -28.73 -10.93
CA LYS A 149 14.21 -30.03 -11.05
C LYS A 149 13.75 -30.21 -12.50
N PRO A 150 13.83 -31.43 -13.07
CA PRO A 150 13.42 -31.67 -14.45
C PRO A 150 12.03 -31.07 -14.66
N ARG A 151 11.90 -30.25 -15.71
CA ARG A 151 10.63 -29.63 -16.06
C ARG A 151 9.63 -30.78 -16.18
N LYS A 152 8.53 -30.73 -15.44
CA LYS A 152 7.40 -31.66 -15.64
C LYS A 152 7.11 -31.66 -17.14
N ILE A 153 6.99 -32.84 -17.75
CA ILE A 153 6.58 -32.93 -19.15
C ILE A 153 5.22 -32.25 -19.24
N ILE A 154 5.15 -31.13 -19.97
CA ILE A 154 3.90 -30.39 -20.15
C ILE A 154 3.27 -30.88 -21.44
N ASN A 155 2.01 -31.31 -21.35
CA ASN A 155 1.23 -31.68 -22.51
C ASN A 155 0.90 -30.42 -23.34
N GLN A 156 1.34 -30.39 -24.59
CA GLN A 156 1.15 -29.25 -25.49
C GLN A 156 -0.31 -29.02 -25.88
N GLN A 157 -1.10 -30.10 -26.04
CA GLN A 157 -2.53 -30.00 -26.35
C GLN A 157 -3.28 -29.35 -25.19
N GLN A 158 -3.01 -29.77 -23.95
CA GLN A 158 -3.62 -29.18 -22.76
C GLN A 158 -3.29 -27.68 -22.62
N LEU A 159 -2.05 -27.28 -22.91
CA LEU A 159 -1.69 -25.86 -22.90
C LEU A 159 -2.41 -25.06 -23.98
N THR A 160 -2.62 -25.66 -25.16
CA THR A 160 -3.34 -25.01 -26.26
C THR A 160 -4.79 -24.76 -25.87
N VAL A 161 -5.45 -25.76 -25.26
CA VAL A 161 -6.82 -25.61 -24.72
C VAL A 161 -6.88 -24.56 -23.61
N LEU A 162 -5.91 -24.53 -22.69
CA LEU A 162 -5.86 -23.50 -21.66
C LEU A 162 -5.65 -22.10 -22.25
N ARG A 163 -4.85 -22.00 -23.32
CA ARG A 163 -4.59 -20.74 -24.01
C ARG A 163 -5.83 -20.22 -24.72
N THR A 164 -6.58 -21.06 -25.42
CA THR A 164 -7.83 -20.65 -26.07
C THR A 164 -8.87 -20.22 -25.02
N HIS A 165 -8.99 -20.97 -23.93
CA HIS A 165 -9.85 -20.58 -22.81
C HIS A 165 -9.42 -19.24 -22.18
N CYS A 166 -8.12 -19.03 -21.98
CA CYS A 166 -7.58 -17.75 -21.52
C CYS A 166 -7.98 -16.59 -22.44
N THR A 167 -7.83 -16.76 -23.77
CA THR A 167 -8.21 -15.72 -24.74
C THR A 167 -9.69 -15.35 -24.62
N SER A 168 -10.58 -16.33 -24.48
CA SER A 168 -12.01 -16.08 -24.30
C SER A 168 -12.29 -15.29 -23.02
N LEU A 169 -11.67 -15.67 -21.90
CA LEU A 169 -11.84 -14.99 -20.61
C LEU A 169 -11.31 -13.55 -20.63
N ILE A 170 -10.15 -13.31 -21.26
CA ILE A 170 -9.60 -11.96 -21.39
C ILE A 170 -10.56 -11.08 -22.20
N ASN A 171 -11.15 -11.61 -23.28
CA ASN A 171 -12.10 -10.86 -24.09
C ASN A 171 -13.37 -10.47 -23.31
N GLN A 172 -13.86 -11.35 -22.42
CA GLN A 172 -15.01 -11.05 -21.55
C GLN A 172 -14.70 -9.96 -20.51
N CYS A 173 -13.43 -9.73 -20.20
CA CYS A 173 -13.00 -8.72 -19.23
C CYS A 173 -12.68 -7.36 -19.87
N ILE A 174 -12.95 -7.17 -21.17
CA ILE A 174 -12.84 -5.89 -21.85
C ILE A 174 -14.24 -5.26 -21.93
N PRO A 175 -14.46 -4.03 -21.41
CA PRO A 175 -15.77 -3.40 -21.47
C PRO A 175 -16.24 -3.17 -22.91
N GLU A 176 -17.54 -3.24 -23.15
CA GLU A 176 -18.13 -3.04 -24.48
C GLU A 176 -18.09 -1.57 -24.92
N ASN A 177 -18.17 -0.63 -23.98
CA ASN A 177 -18.17 0.82 -24.23
C ASN A 177 -16.76 1.41 -24.46
N VAL A 178 -15.90 0.71 -25.19
CA VAL A 178 -14.57 1.23 -25.54
C VAL A 178 -14.39 1.25 -27.05
N ASN A 179 -13.62 2.23 -27.56
CA ASN A 179 -13.28 2.32 -28.97
C ASN A 179 -12.62 1.03 -29.47
N TYR A 180 -12.86 0.65 -30.72
CA TYR A 180 -12.26 -0.48 -31.40
C TYR A 180 -10.73 -0.53 -31.24
N ASP A 181 -10.03 0.59 -31.45
CA ASP A 181 -8.57 0.65 -31.30
C ASP A 181 -8.13 0.35 -29.85
N THR A 182 -8.80 0.96 -28.86
CA THR A 182 -8.56 0.67 -27.44
C THR A 182 -8.84 -0.79 -27.11
N ARG A 183 -9.91 -1.38 -27.65
CA ARG A 183 -10.26 -2.80 -27.47
C ARG A 183 -9.16 -3.72 -27.98
N VAL A 184 -8.65 -3.47 -29.20
CA VAL A 184 -7.55 -4.24 -29.80
C VAL A 184 -6.27 -4.10 -28.97
N LYS A 185 -5.95 -2.88 -28.51
CA LYS A 185 -4.79 -2.63 -27.64
C LYS A 185 -4.88 -3.37 -26.31
N LEU A 186 -6.02 -3.27 -25.61
CA LEU A 186 -6.28 -3.97 -24.36
C LEU A 186 -6.15 -5.48 -24.54
N GLN A 187 -6.81 -6.03 -25.56
CA GLN A 187 -6.76 -7.45 -25.86
C GLN A 187 -5.32 -7.93 -26.08
N HIS A 188 -4.55 -7.22 -26.90
CA HIS A 188 -3.16 -7.57 -27.19
C HIS A 188 -2.27 -7.52 -25.93
N GLN A 189 -2.38 -6.45 -25.14
CA GLN A 189 -1.59 -6.27 -23.92
C GLN A 189 -1.93 -7.34 -22.87
N MET A 190 -3.21 -7.56 -22.59
CA MET A 190 -3.65 -8.56 -21.62
C MET A 190 -3.28 -9.99 -22.07
N HIS A 191 -3.42 -10.31 -23.35
CA HIS A 191 -3.02 -11.61 -23.89
C HIS A 191 -1.50 -11.83 -23.78
N ALA A 192 -0.69 -10.79 -24.03
CA ALA A 192 0.76 -10.85 -23.86
C ALA A 192 1.19 -11.10 -22.40
N GLU A 193 0.49 -10.51 -21.43
CA GLU A 193 0.83 -10.65 -20.00
C GLU A 193 0.32 -11.94 -19.36
N VAL A 194 -0.80 -12.52 -19.83
CA VAL A 194 -1.37 -13.75 -19.23
C VAL A 194 -1.20 -14.94 -20.17
N CYS A 195 -1.87 -14.92 -21.32
CA CYS A 195 -2.05 -16.10 -22.15
C CYS A 195 -0.75 -16.50 -22.89
N ALA A 196 0.17 -15.55 -23.15
CA ALA A 196 1.44 -15.84 -23.80
C ALA A 196 2.31 -16.85 -23.04
N TYR A 197 2.13 -16.95 -21.71
CA TYR A 197 2.86 -17.88 -20.85
C TYR A 197 2.33 -19.32 -20.90
N LEU A 198 1.16 -19.56 -21.50
CA LEU A 198 0.58 -20.90 -21.64
C LEU A 198 1.19 -21.65 -22.84
N THR A 199 2.51 -21.77 -22.86
CA THR A 199 3.30 -22.51 -23.86
C THR A 199 4.40 -23.31 -23.16
N ALA A 200 4.82 -24.45 -23.72
CA ALA A 200 5.81 -25.33 -23.09
C ALA A 200 7.12 -24.60 -22.75
N ASN A 201 7.50 -23.64 -23.60
CA ASN A 201 8.72 -22.85 -23.45
C ASN A 201 8.60 -21.80 -22.34
N LYS A 202 7.46 -21.11 -22.25
CA LYS A 202 7.24 -19.97 -21.33
C LYS A 202 6.49 -20.32 -20.04
N TYR A 203 5.94 -21.53 -19.90
CA TYR A 203 5.09 -21.90 -18.76
C TYR A 203 5.75 -21.70 -17.39
N PHE A 204 7.06 -21.90 -17.28
CA PHE A 204 7.80 -21.72 -16.03
C PHE A 204 8.44 -20.33 -15.89
N ASP A 205 8.26 -19.45 -16.88
CA ASP A 205 8.76 -18.09 -16.84
C ASP A 205 7.85 -17.21 -15.98
N LEU A 206 8.44 -16.28 -15.26
CA LEU A 206 7.71 -15.32 -14.44
C LEU A 206 7.38 -14.09 -15.28
N PRO A 207 6.20 -13.47 -15.07
CA PRO A 207 5.99 -12.12 -15.57
C PRO A 207 7.05 -11.21 -14.96
N THR A 208 7.67 -10.38 -15.78
CA THR A 208 8.61 -9.35 -15.32
C THR A 208 7.81 -8.25 -14.64
N TYR A 209 7.34 -8.50 -13.42
CA TYR A 209 6.74 -7.45 -12.60
C TYR A 209 7.85 -6.51 -12.16
N ARG A 210 8.09 -5.45 -12.94
CA ARG A 210 8.69 -4.26 -12.38
C ARG A 210 7.69 -3.76 -11.36
N LYS A 211 8.03 -3.89 -10.08
CA LYS A 211 7.45 -2.97 -9.09
C LYS A 211 7.63 -1.57 -9.68
N PRO A 212 6.65 -0.67 -9.60
CA PRO A 212 6.98 0.74 -9.72
C PRO A 212 8.06 0.95 -8.66
N LEU A 213 9.31 1.08 -9.12
CA LEU A 213 10.33 1.63 -8.27
C LEU A 213 9.73 2.96 -7.89
N VAL A 214 9.41 3.15 -6.60
CA VAL A 214 9.25 4.48 -6.02
C VAL A 214 10.27 5.34 -6.74
N ASN A 215 9.79 6.28 -7.57
CA ASN A 215 10.64 6.98 -8.54
C ASN A 215 11.84 7.45 -7.75
N PHE A 216 13.00 6.82 -7.96
CA PHE A 216 14.18 7.12 -7.14
C PHE A 216 14.49 8.61 -7.23
N THR A 217 14.12 9.23 -8.35
CA THR A 217 14.01 10.67 -8.57
C THR A 217 13.27 11.42 -7.46
N VAL A 218 12.05 11.01 -7.07
CA VAL A 218 11.26 11.70 -6.03
C VAL A 218 11.91 11.56 -4.66
N VAL A 219 12.40 10.36 -4.32
CA VAL A 219 13.11 10.13 -3.05
C VAL A 219 14.41 10.95 -3.00
N PHE A 220 15.15 10.98 -4.10
CA PHE A 220 16.38 11.75 -4.22
C PHE A 220 16.12 13.27 -4.14
N CYS A 221 15.07 13.77 -4.80
CA CYS A 221 14.63 15.17 -4.69
C CYS A 221 14.26 15.55 -3.25
N LEU A 222 13.56 14.67 -2.52
CA LEU A 222 13.21 14.91 -1.11
C LEU A 222 14.45 14.95 -0.22
N VAL A 223 15.43 14.06 -0.45
CA VAL A 223 16.69 14.04 0.30
C VAL A 223 17.51 15.32 0.05
N ILE A 224 17.60 15.78 -1.20
CA ILE A 224 18.27 17.04 -1.54
C ILE A 224 17.57 18.22 -0.88
N PHE A 225 16.24 18.27 -0.95
CA PHE A 225 15.45 19.35 -0.35
C PHE A 225 15.65 19.42 1.16
N ILE A 226 15.57 18.28 1.86
CA ILE A 226 15.85 18.19 3.30
C ILE A 226 17.29 18.63 3.60
N GLY A 227 18.27 18.21 2.79
CA GLY A 227 19.67 18.62 2.94
C GLY A 227 19.85 20.13 2.81
N MET A 228 19.22 20.76 1.80
CA MET A 228 19.26 22.20 1.62
C MET A 228 18.61 22.97 2.79
N CYS A 229 17.49 22.48 3.31
CA CYS A 229 16.86 23.07 4.49
C CYS A 229 17.78 23.01 5.72
N LEU A 230 18.46 21.89 5.95
CA LEU A 230 19.38 21.74 7.09
C LEU A 230 20.60 22.66 6.96
N VAL A 231 21.15 22.82 5.76
CA VAL A 231 22.25 23.77 5.51
C VAL A 231 21.75 25.21 5.72
N GLY A 232 20.56 25.55 5.22
CA GLY A 232 19.97 26.88 5.41
C GLY A 232 19.77 27.22 6.88
N ILE A 233 19.23 26.28 7.67
CA ILE A 233 19.08 26.45 9.13
C ILE A 233 20.45 26.65 9.78
N GLY A 234 21.45 25.84 9.41
CA GLY A 234 22.81 25.98 9.92
C GLY A 234 23.42 27.36 9.66
N VAL A 235 23.25 27.91 8.46
CA VAL A 235 23.74 29.25 8.09
C VAL A 235 23.05 30.34 8.90
N VAL A 236 21.72 30.26 9.09
CA VAL A 236 20.97 31.24 9.90
C VAL A 236 21.45 31.19 11.35
N THR A 237 21.54 30.00 11.94
CA THR A 237 21.99 29.86 13.33
C THR A 237 23.44 30.30 13.54
N HIS A 238 24.31 30.15 12.52
CA HIS A 238 25.69 30.64 12.58
C HIS A 238 25.77 32.16 12.42
N ALA A 239 24.90 32.76 11.59
CA ALA A 239 24.81 34.21 11.46
C ALA A 239 24.31 34.86 12.75
N ASP A 240 23.29 34.28 13.39
CA ASP A 240 22.77 34.73 14.69
C ASP A 240 23.86 34.62 15.77
N TRP A 241 24.57 33.49 15.85
CA TRP A 241 25.69 33.32 16.79
C TRP A 241 26.81 34.36 16.59
N LYS A 242 27.08 34.74 15.34
CA LYS A 242 28.13 35.73 15.03
C LYS A 242 27.73 37.16 15.38
N LEU A 243 26.43 37.47 15.44
CA LEU A 243 25.94 38.76 15.91
C LEU A 243 26.10 38.89 17.42
N ASP A 244 25.79 37.84 18.18
CA ASP A 244 25.98 37.82 19.64
C ASP A 244 27.47 38.01 20.04
N GLU A 245 28.42 37.42 19.30
CA GLU A 245 29.86 37.57 19.57
C GLU A 245 30.38 39.00 19.29
N ASN A 246 29.80 39.70 18.32
CA ASN A 246 30.18 41.08 18.02
C ASN A 246 29.66 42.08 19.07
N ASP A 247 28.52 41.81 19.70
CA ASP A 247 27.96 42.64 20.77
C ASP A 247 28.79 42.53 22.06
N GLU A 248 29.29 41.34 22.39
CA GLU A 248 30.19 41.13 23.53
C GLU A 248 31.56 41.84 23.30
N TYR A 249 32.10 41.78 22.07
CA TYR A 249 33.33 42.51 21.71
C TYR A 249 33.17 44.04 21.76
N GLN A 250 32.00 44.59 21.38
CA GLN A 250 31.74 46.03 21.48
C GLN A 250 31.56 46.50 22.92
N SER A 251 30.96 45.67 23.79
CA SER A 251 30.80 45.98 25.23
C SER A 251 32.15 46.10 25.93
N GLU A 252 33.09 45.18 25.68
CA GLU A 252 34.44 45.24 26.25
C GLU A 252 35.22 46.49 25.80
N LYS A 253 35.06 46.88 24.53
CA LYS A 253 35.70 48.08 23.96
C LYS A 253 35.11 49.39 24.50
N HIS A 254 33.82 49.41 24.83
CA HIS A 254 33.18 50.56 25.47
C HIS A 254 33.68 50.77 26.90
N LEU A 255 33.92 49.68 27.65
CA LEU A 255 34.47 49.73 29.01
C LEU A 255 35.93 50.21 29.05
N SER A 256 36.74 49.90 28.03
CA SER A 256 38.11 50.44 27.90
C SER A 256 38.14 51.92 27.49
N ASN A 257 37.12 52.42 26.81
CA ASN A 257 37.07 53.81 26.34
C ASN A 257 36.50 54.76 27.41
N GLU A 258 35.57 54.31 28.25
CA GLU A 258 35.07 55.09 29.40
C GLU A 258 36.13 55.30 30.49
N SER A 259 37.01 54.32 30.70
CA SER A 259 38.13 54.45 31.65
C SER A 259 39.18 55.48 31.20
N ILE A 260 39.34 55.71 29.88
CA ILE A 260 40.18 56.78 29.33
C ILE A 260 39.51 58.16 29.46
N SER A 261 38.17 58.23 29.32
CA SER A 261 37.41 59.48 29.47
C SER A 261 37.33 59.96 30.93
N ALA A 262 37.19 59.04 31.89
CA ALA A 262 37.13 59.35 33.33
C ALA A 262 38.44 59.94 33.88
N ALA A 263 39.59 59.63 33.28
CA ALA A 263 40.89 60.20 33.65
C ALA A 263 41.04 61.70 33.27
N THR A 264 40.15 62.23 32.42
CA THR A 264 40.23 63.62 31.91
C THR A 264 39.28 64.57 32.67
N ALA A 265 38.37 64.05 33.50
CA ALA A 265 37.32 64.83 34.18
C ALA A 265 37.60 65.18 35.66
N LEU A 266 38.78 64.85 36.21
CA LEU A 266 39.12 65.09 37.63
C LEU A 266 39.75 66.47 37.94
N LEU A 267 39.54 67.48 37.09
CA LEU A 267 39.94 68.87 37.36
C LEU A 267 38.70 69.77 37.55
N SER A 268 38.04 69.71 38.71
CA SER A 268 37.39 70.86 39.39
C SER A 268 36.54 70.44 40.62
N THR A 269 37.22 70.47 41.78
CA THR A 269 36.79 71.04 43.09
C THR A 269 35.30 71.09 43.51
N THR A 270 34.93 70.18 44.44
CA THR A 270 34.54 70.37 45.88
C THR A 270 33.66 71.58 46.34
N PRO A 271 33.08 71.58 47.57
CA PRO A 271 32.19 70.61 48.25
C PRO A 271 31.06 71.31 49.08
N THR A 272 30.09 70.57 49.67
CA THR A 272 29.67 70.63 51.12
C THR A 272 28.46 69.75 51.51
N ASN A 273 28.76 68.75 52.36
CA ASN A 273 28.15 68.29 53.63
C ASN A 273 26.67 67.86 53.85
N GLY A 274 26.56 66.58 54.29
CA GLY A 274 25.71 66.09 55.41
C GLY A 274 24.46 65.30 55.01
N ILE A 275 24.05 64.14 55.55
CA ILE A 275 24.39 63.27 56.71
C ILE A 275 23.89 61.83 56.38
N ILE A 276 24.50 60.78 56.96
CA ILE A 276 24.31 59.33 56.70
C ILE A 276 23.46 58.65 57.81
N HIS A 277 22.69 57.60 57.47
CA HIS A 277 22.57 56.25 58.11
C HIS A 277 21.39 55.49 57.44
N SER A 278 21.46 54.35 56.74
CA SER A 278 22.15 53.04 56.80
C SER A 278 21.20 51.89 57.21
N SER A 279 21.37 50.74 56.51
CA SER A 279 20.99 49.35 56.89
C SER A 279 19.67 48.80 56.29
N LYS A 280 19.54 47.57 55.74
CA LYS A 280 20.43 46.46 55.32
C LYS A 280 19.55 45.35 54.68
N ASN A 281 20.19 44.48 53.90
CA ASN A 281 19.94 43.03 53.70
C ASN A 281 19.12 42.49 52.49
N THR A 282 19.84 41.58 51.83
CA THR A 282 19.60 40.55 50.78
C THR A 282 18.84 39.30 51.32
N PRO A 283 18.80 38.12 50.63
CA PRO A 283 18.21 37.76 49.32
C PRO A 283 17.38 36.43 49.38
N LEU A 284 16.76 35.98 48.26
CA LEU A 284 16.77 34.58 47.71
C LEU A 284 15.60 34.29 46.71
N SER A 285 15.96 33.80 45.51
CA SER A 285 15.49 32.59 44.78
C SER A 285 14.00 32.13 44.83
N ILE A 286 13.38 31.88 43.66
CA ILE A 286 12.83 30.56 43.19
C ILE A 286 12.16 30.66 41.79
N ARG A 287 12.68 29.84 40.86
CA ARG A 287 12.04 28.97 39.83
C ARG A 287 10.57 29.21 39.43
N GLN A 288 10.32 29.49 38.14
CA GLN A 288 8.98 29.41 37.53
C GLN A 288 8.86 28.31 36.46
N ARG A 289 7.61 27.83 36.35
CA ARG A 289 7.06 26.66 35.65
C ARG A 289 6.32 27.15 34.40
N VAL A 290 6.39 26.46 33.26
CA VAL A 290 5.39 26.62 32.19
C VAL A 290 4.94 25.26 31.65
N GLN A 291 3.61 25.11 31.59
CA GLN A 291 2.84 23.93 31.21
C GLN A 291 2.61 23.88 29.69
N PHE A 292 2.53 22.67 29.13
CA PHE A 292 2.08 22.39 27.77
C PHE A 292 0.55 22.42 27.67
N LYS A 293 0.03 23.01 26.57
CA LYS A 293 -1.40 23.09 26.20
C LYS A 293 -1.65 22.20 24.97
N PRO A 294 -2.78 21.46 24.87
CA PRO A 294 -3.12 20.66 23.69
C PRO A 294 -3.94 21.48 22.67
N CYS A 295 -3.74 21.21 21.38
CA CYS A 295 -4.53 21.78 20.29
C CYS A 295 -5.88 21.06 20.16
N GLU A 296 -6.96 21.80 20.40
CA GLU A 296 -8.30 21.54 19.88
C GLU A 296 -8.34 21.99 18.41
N GLY A 297 -8.93 21.18 17.53
CA GLY A 297 -9.11 21.49 16.12
C GLY A 297 -10.11 20.55 15.48
N GLU A 298 -11.31 21.07 15.26
CA GLU A 298 -12.45 20.44 14.59
C GLU A 298 -12.10 19.96 13.16
N CYS A 299 -12.36 18.69 12.86
CA CYS A 299 -12.46 18.20 11.49
C CYS A 299 -13.94 18.08 11.12
N GLN A 300 -14.44 19.10 10.41
CA GLN A 300 -15.77 19.12 9.83
C GLN A 300 -15.97 17.96 8.83
N HIS A 301 -17.05 17.23 9.02
CA HIS A 301 -17.60 16.25 8.08
C HIS A 301 -18.21 16.96 6.87
N SER A 302 -17.73 16.66 5.67
CA SER A 302 -18.44 16.94 4.42
C SER A 302 -19.00 15.63 3.85
N HIS A 303 -20.28 15.37 4.15
CA HIS A 303 -21.11 14.40 3.44
C HIS A 303 -21.65 15.06 2.17
N SER A 304 -21.39 14.46 1.01
CA SER A 304 -22.04 14.79 -0.26
C SER A 304 -22.89 13.62 -0.77
N HIS A 305 -24.14 13.97 -1.05
CA HIS A 305 -25.14 13.36 -1.96
C HIS A 305 -25.53 11.87 -1.86
N SER A 306 -26.84 11.61 -1.73
CA SER A 306 -27.69 11.45 -2.92
C SER A 306 -29.17 11.22 -2.57
N HIS A 307 -30.03 11.93 -3.30
CA HIS A 307 -31.49 11.80 -3.34
C HIS A 307 -31.89 10.41 -3.86
N SER A 308 -32.84 9.75 -3.17
CA SER A 308 -33.63 8.66 -3.74
C SER A 308 -34.86 9.24 -4.44
N HIS A 309 -34.98 9.04 -5.75
CA HIS A 309 -36.28 9.09 -6.43
C HIS A 309 -36.70 7.67 -6.73
N HIS A 310 -37.76 7.24 -6.03
CA HIS A 310 -38.57 6.09 -6.36
C HIS A 310 -39.40 6.41 -7.62
N HIS A 311 -39.34 5.54 -8.62
CA HIS A 311 -40.44 5.31 -9.54
C HIS A 311 -40.57 3.81 -9.80
N HIS A 312 -41.55 3.21 -9.14
CA HIS A 312 -42.17 1.95 -9.53
C HIS A 312 -43.48 2.32 -10.24
N ASN A 313 -43.69 1.79 -11.44
CA ASN A 313 -44.93 1.16 -11.91
C ASN A 313 -44.91 1.07 -13.43
N HIS A 314 -44.89 -0.17 -13.94
CA HIS A 314 -45.91 -0.60 -14.89
C HIS A 314 -45.90 -2.13 -14.96
N GLU A 315 -46.98 -2.72 -14.45
CA GLU A 315 -47.48 -4.02 -14.88
C GLU A 315 -48.40 -3.85 -16.09
N HIS A 316 -48.60 -4.98 -16.76
CA HIS A 316 -49.76 -5.43 -17.53
C HIS A 316 -49.79 -5.30 -19.07
N ILE A 317 -49.90 -6.50 -19.65
CA ILE A 317 -50.46 -6.96 -20.94
C ILE A 317 -49.44 -7.20 -22.06
#